data_AF-A0A7Y7EC93-F1
#
_entry.id   AF-A0A7Y7EC93-F1
#
_cell.length_a   1.000
_cell.length_b   1.000
_cell.length_c   1.000
_cell.angle_alpha   90.00
_cell.angle_beta   90.00
_cell.angle_gamma   90.00
#
_symmetry.space_group_name_H-M   'P 1'
#
loop_
_entity.id
_entity.type
_entity.pdbx_description
1 polymer ?
#
loop_
_entity_poly.entity_id
_entity_poly.type
_entity_poly.pdbx_seq_one_letter_code
_entity_poly.pdbx_strand_id
1 'polypeptide(L)'
;QRKIRFASTAYQKFLRLGGQIKFQDLTPDLIKSILFQNQPILTGLSATYLYQSPREIGDLVVEYDDLRGLPTGHFVVLNGISPDENTVSIADPLKNNPMAPGQYYEVDIHRLINSIMLGMVTYDANLLIIKPKK
;
A
#
# COMPACT_ATOMS: atom_id res chain seq x y z
N GLN A 1 -13.67 9.97 16.45
CA GLN A 1 -14.93 9.19 16.60
C GLN A 1 -15.65 8.90 15.27
N ARG A 2 -15.84 9.88 14.36
CA ARG A 2 -16.52 9.65 13.06
C ARG A 2 -15.82 8.63 12.15
N LYS A 3 -14.49 8.68 12.04
CA LYS A 3 -13.69 7.75 11.21
C LYS A 3 -13.84 6.28 11.65
N ILE A 4 -13.80 6.01 12.96
CA ILE A 4 -13.96 4.65 13.50
C ILE A 4 -15.35 4.09 13.15
N ARG A 5 -16.43 4.85 13.38
CA ARG A 5 -17.79 4.38 13.02
C ARG A 5 -17.92 4.06 11.53
N PHE A 6 -17.33 4.90 10.68
CA PHE A 6 -17.31 4.67 9.24
C PHE A 6 -16.56 3.37 8.88
N ALA A 7 -15.33 3.22 9.38
CA ALA A 7 -14.52 2.03 9.16
C ALA A 7 -15.22 0.76 9.69
N SER A 8 -15.76 0.78 10.92
CA SER A 8 -16.50 -0.35 11.50
C SER A 8 -17.71 -0.75 10.67
N THR A 9 -18.44 0.22 10.09
CA THR A 9 -19.57 -0.06 9.19
C THR A 9 -19.10 -0.74 7.91
N ALA A 10 -17.98 -0.28 7.34
CA ALA A 10 -17.37 -0.89 6.15
C ALA A 10 -16.89 -2.32 6.42
N TYR A 11 -16.19 -2.58 7.53
CA TYR A 11 -15.76 -3.92 7.92
C TYR A 11 -16.95 -4.86 8.15
N GLN A 12 -18.02 -4.41 8.80
CA GLN A 12 -19.24 -5.21 8.95
C GLN A 12 -19.87 -5.57 7.60
N LYS A 13 -19.86 -4.64 6.63
CA LYS A 13 -20.31 -4.93 5.25
C LYS A 13 -19.38 -5.96 4.59
N PHE A 14 -18.07 -5.81 4.71
CA PHE A 14 -17.08 -6.74 4.16
C PHE A 14 -17.28 -8.17 4.69
N LEU A 15 -17.43 -8.32 6.01
CA LEU A 15 -17.70 -9.62 6.66
C LEU A 15 -19.03 -10.22 6.21
N ARG A 16 -20.11 -9.42 6.12
CA ARG A 16 -21.43 -9.89 5.62
C ARG A 16 -21.39 -10.37 4.17
N LEU A 17 -20.50 -9.80 3.35
CA LEU A 17 -20.29 -10.23 1.97
C LEU A 17 -19.38 -11.47 1.85
N GLY A 18 -18.98 -12.08 2.97
CA GLY A 18 -18.14 -13.28 3.03
C GLY A 18 -16.64 -13.00 3.12
N GLY A 19 -16.25 -11.73 3.30
CA GLY A 19 -14.87 -11.35 3.55
C GLY A 19 -14.36 -11.92 4.89
N GLN A 20 -13.04 -12.08 5.01
CA GLN A 20 -12.39 -12.58 6.22
C GLN A 20 -11.34 -11.59 6.69
N ILE A 21 -11.27 -11.34 8.00
CA ILE A 21 -10.23 -10.53 8.63
C ILE A 21 -9.25 -11.48 9.30
N LYS A 22 -7.96 -11.30 9.01
CA LYS A 22 -6.87 -12.07 9.61
C LYS A 22 -5.89 -11.09 10.24
N PHE A 23 -5.43 -11.42 11.44
CA PHE A 23 -4.35 -10.69 12.10
C PHE A 23 -3.06 -11.49 11.91
N GLN A 24 -2.07 -10.89 11.26
CA GLN A 24 -0.76 -11.47 11.03
C GLN A 24 0.30 -10.36 11.00
N ASP A 25 1.52 -10.70 11.39
CA ASP A 25 2.65 -9.80 11.30
C ASP A 25 3.03 -9.54 9.84
N LEU A 26 3.34 -8.29 9.52
CA LEU A 26 3.77 -7.90 8.18
C LEU A 26 5.23 -8.32 7.96
N THR A 27 5.43 -9.50 7.39
CA THR A 27 6.75 -10.05 7.07
C THR A 27 6.95 -10.21 5.56
N PRO A 28 8.20 -10.33 5.09
CA PRO A 28 8.47 -10.70 3.69
C PRO A 28 7.75 -12.00 3.31
N ASP A 29 7.79 -13.01 4.18
CA ASP A 29 7.17 -14.32 3.93
C ASP A 29 5.66 -14.25 3.77
N LEU A 30 4.97 -13.36 4.51
CA LEU A 30 3.54 -13.12 4.32
C LEU A 30 3.25 -12.64 2.90
N ILE A 31 3.95 -11.58 2.45
CA ILE A 31 3.77 -11.01 1.11
C ILE A 31 4.08 -12.06 0.04
N LYS A 32 5.23 -12.73 0.17
CA LYS A 32 5.68 -13.83 -0.70
C LYS A 32 4.62 -14.91 -0.84
N SER A 33 4.13 -15.43 0.27
CA SER A 33 3.16 -16.55 0.29
C SER A 33 1.86 -16.25 -0.44
N ILE A 34 1.43 -14.97 -0.45
CA ILE A 34 0.23 -14.52 -1.14
C ILE A 34 0.51 -14.34 -2.63
N LEU A 35 1.61 -13.66 -2.98
CA LEU A 35 1.98 -13.40 -4.37
C LEU A 35 2.34 -14.68 -5.15
N PHE A 36 2.95 -15.68 -4.50
CA PHE A 36 3.19 -17.00 -5.09
C PHE A 36 1.91 -17.76 -5.45
N GLN A 37 0.76 -17.39 -4.87
CA GLN A 37 -0.54 -17.92 -5.26
C GLN A 37 -1.20 -17.13 -6.40
N ASN A 38 -0.45 -16.23 -7.06
CA ASN A 38 -0.93 -15.28 -8.07
C ASN A 38 -2.11 -14.42 -7.56
N GLN A 39 -2.08 -14.06 -6.27
CA GLN A 39 -3.09 -13.21 -5.65
C GLN A 39 -2.54 -11.79 -5.50
N PRO A 40 -3.06 -10.79 -6.22
CA PRO A 40 -2.60 -9.41 -6.07
C PRO A 40 -3.04 -8.84 -4.71
N ILE A 41 -2.22 -7.93 -4.19
CA ILE A 41 -2.45 -7.29 -2.89
C ILE A 41 -2.64 -5.80 -3.11
N LEU A 42 -3.80 -5.26 -2.75
CA LEU A 42 -3.99 -3.82 -2.64
C LEU A 42 -3.57 -3.38 -1.23
N THR A 43 -2.71 -2.38 -1.14
CA THR A 43 -2.26 -1.87 0.16
C THR A 43 -2.03 -0.37 0.15
N GLY A 44 -2.32 0.26 1.28
CA GLY A 44 -1.95 1.64 1.56
C GLY A 44 -0.54 1.72 2.17
N LEU A 45 0.19 2.77 1.81
CA LEU A 45 1.57 2.98 2.22
C LEU A 45 1.91 4.47 2.28
N SER A 46 3.07 4.80 2.85
CA SER A 46 3.65 6.14 2.76
C SER A 46 4.28 6.34 1.38
N ALA A 47 3.66 7.17 0.55
CA ALA A 47 4.19 7.56 -0.76
C ALA A 47 5.52 8.32 -0.60
N THR A 48 5.59 9.23 0.37
CA THR A 48 6.81 9.98 0.70
C THR A 48 8.00 9.03 0.93
N TYR A 49 7.81 7.98 1.74
CA TYR A 49 8.88 7.00 2.00
C TYR A 49 9.16 6.11 0.78
N LEU A 50 8.12 5.60 0.11
CA LEU A 50 8.26 4.72 -1.05
C LEU A 50 8.97 5.41 -2.21
N TYR A 51 8.65 6.67 -2.46
CA TYR A 51 9.19 7.46 -3.55
C TYR A 51 10.52 8.13 -3.21
N GLN A 52 10.90 8.19 -1.92
CA GLN A 52 12.00 9.05 -1.48
C GLN A 52 11.78 10.50 -1.92
N SER A 53 10.52 10.95 -1.90
CA SER A 53 10.17 12.31 -2.28
C SER A 53 10.11 13.20 -1.04
N PRO A 54 10.26 14.53 -1.22
CA PRO A 54 10.02 15.44 -0.13
C PRO A 54 8.59 15.35 0.41
N ARG A 55 8.39 15.80 1.65
CA ARG A 55 7.05 15.99 2.22
C ARG A 55 6.26 17.06 1.45
N GLU A 56 4.94 17.00 1.52
CA GLU A 56 4.04 17.87 0.74
C GLU A 56 3.33 18.89 1.62
N ILE A 57 3.11 20.10 1.10
CA ILE A 57 2.31 21.16 1.72
C ILE A 57 1.36 21.79 0.68
N GLY A 58 0.23 22.31 1.15
CA GLY A 58 -0.77 23.00 0.32
C GLY A 58 -1.92 22.10 -0.11
N ASP A 59 -3.13 22.64 -0.09
CA ASP A 59 -4.36 21.89 -0.38
C ASP A 59 -4.78 21.95 -1.86
N LEU A 60 -4.55 23.09 -2.52
CA LEU A 60 -4.95 23.34 -3.92
C LEU A 60 -3.78 23.19 -4.90
N VAL A 61 -2.58 23.54 -4.45
CA VAL A 61 -1.34 23.41 -5.19
C VAL A 61 -0.38 22.69 -4.26
N VAL A 62 0.08 21.52 -4.68
CA VAL A 62 1.03 20.73 -3.92
C VAL A 62 2.42 21.29 -4.13
N GLU A 63 3.06 21.67 -3.03
CA GLU A 63 4.46 22.10 -2.97
C GLU A 63 5.28 21.11 -2.14
N TYR A 64 6.53 20.88 -2.55
CA TYR A 64 7.46 20.02 -1.83
C TYR A 64 8.23 20.83 -0.77
N ASP A 65 8.13 20.42 0.50
CA ASP A 65 8.82 21.07 1.62
C ASP A 65 9.17 20.04 2.71
N ASP A 66 10.46 19.70 2.81
CA ASP A 66 10.95 18.69 3.75
C ASP A 66 11.03 19.12 5.19
N LEU A 67 10.68 20.35 5.55
CA LEU A 67 10.66 20.83 6.93
C LEU A 67 9.23 21.00 7.44
N ARG A 68 8.40 21.71 6.65
CA ARG A 68 7.04 22.13 7.00
C ARG A 68 5.97 21.19 6.46
N GLY A 69 6.29 20.39 5.43
CA GLY A 69 5.33 19.49 4.80
C GLY A 69 4.91 18.32 5.69
N LEU A 70 3.87 17.61 5.25
CA LEU A 70 3.38 16.39 5.87
C LEU A 70 3.67 15.19 4.95
N PRO A 71 3.90 13.98 5.51
CA PRO A 71 4.01 12.78 4.70
C PRO A 71 2.67 12.48 4.04
N THR A 72 2.73 12.07 2.78
CA THR A 72 1.56 11.72 1.97
C THR A 72 1.40 10.21 1.90
N GLY A 73 0.15 9.76 2.05
CA GLY A 73 -0.25 8.36 1.86
C GLY A 73 -0.60 8.07 0.41
N HIS A 74 -0.48 6.81 0.01
CA HIS A 74 -0.86 6.33 -1.32
C HIS A 74 -1.31 4.88 -1.26
N PHE A 75 -1.93 4.38 -2.33
CA PHE A 75 -2.29 2.98 -2.47
C PHE A 75 -1.74 2.41 -3.78
N VAL A 76 -1.20 1.19 -3.70
CA VAL A 76 -0.64 0.48 -4.86
C VAL A 76 -1.13 -0.97 -4.87
N VAL A 77 -0.97 -1.62 -6.03
CA VAL A 77 -1.23 -3.06 -6.16
C VAL A 77 0.10 -3.80 -6.29
N LEU A 78 0.38 -4.73 -5.38
CA LEU A 78 1.47 -5.69 -5.50
C LEU A 78 0.99 -6.83 -6.40
N ASN A 79 1.70 -7.11 -7.49
CA ASN A 79 1.24 -8.07 -8.51
C ASN A 79 2.26 -9.15 -8.89
N GLY A 80 3.41 -9.20 -8.23
CA GLY A 80 4.41 -10.22 -8.48
C GLY A 80 5.63 -10.08 -7.58
N ILE A 81 6.48 -11.10 -7.61
CA ILE A 81 7.76 -11.12 -6.91
C ILE A 81 8.86 -11.55 -7.89
N SER A 82 10.05 -10.96 -7.75
CA SER A 82 11.20 -11.32 -8.57
C SER A 82 11.67 -12.75 -8.30
N PRO A 83 12.40 -13.38 -9.25
CA PRO A 83 12.92 -14.74 -9.07
C PRO A 83 13.88 -14.92 -7.90
N ASP A 84 14.62 -13.87 -7.52
CA ASP A 84 15.52 -13.85 -6.36
C ASP A 84 14.80 -13.47 -5.05
N GLU A 85 13.49 -13.23 -5.14
CA GLU A 85 12.58 -12.90 -4.04
C GLU A 85 12.93 -11.65 -3.22
N ASN A 86 13.74 -10.75 -3.78
CA ASN A 86 14.18 -9.53 -3.13
C ASN A 86 13.30 -8.33 -3.47
N THR A 87 12.67 -8.33 -4.65
CA THR A 87 11.83 -7.22 -5.11
C THR A 87 10.39 -7.65 -5.38
N VAL A 88 9.47 -6.71 -5.15
CA VAL A 88 8.05 -6.87 -5.40
C VAL A 88 7.67 -5.97 -6.57
N SER A 89 6.95 -6.53 -7.54
CA SER A 89 6.40 -5.80 -8.67
C SER A 89 5.16 -5.02 -8.24
N ILE A 90 5.16 -3.73 -8.56
CA ILE A 90 4.15 -2.74 -8.20
C ILE A 90 3.39 -2.32 -9.46
N ALA A 91 2.06 -2.25 -9.36
CA ALA A 91 1.19 -1.55 -10.27
C ALA A 91 0.61 -0.32 -9.56
N ASP A 92 1.04 0.85 -10.00
CA ASP A 92 0.80 2.14 -9.36
C ASP A 92 -0.24 2.95 -10.14
N PRO A 93 -1.36 3.37 -9.52
CA PRO A 93 -2.37 4.17 -10.20
C PRO A 93 -1.87 5.57 -10.59
N LEU A 94 -0.78 6.07 -10.01
CA LEU A 94 -0.20 7.36 -10.32
C LEU A 94 0.61 7.31 -11.63
N LYS A 95 0.06 7.90 -12.70
CA LYS A 95 0.65 7.89 -14.04
C LYS A 95 2.05 8.50 -14.10
N ASN A 96 2.28 9.58 -13.37
CA ASN A 96 3.56 10.30 -13.33
C ASN A 96 4.25 10.07 -11.97
N ASN A 97 4.27 8.82 -11.50
CA ASN A 97 5.01 8.49 -10.28
C ASN A 97 6.52 8.70 -10.51
N PRO A 98 7.29 9.04 -9.47
CA PRO A 98 8.73 9.31 -9.61
C PRO A 98 9.58 8.04 -9.72
N MET A 99 8.98 6.85 -9.58
CA MET A 99 9.72 5.57 -9.56
C MET A 99 10.01 5.05 -10.96
N ALA A 100 9.12 5.29 -11.93
CA ALA A 100 9.31 4.83 -13.30
C ALA A 100 8.58 5.71 -14.34
N PRO A 101 8.97 5.64 -15.62
CA PRO A 101 8.26 6.31 -16.71
C PRO A 101 6.80 5.85 -16.91
N GLY A 102 6.43 4.73 -16.31
CA GLY A 102 5.09 4.16 -16.38
C GLY A 102 4.58 3.74 -15.00
N GLN A 103 3.47 3.02 -15.00
CA GLN A 103 2.77 2.60 -13.77
C GLN A 103 3.32 1.31 -13.15
N TYR A 104 4.38 0.74 -13.72
CA TYR A 104 4.93 -0.53 -13.26
C TYR A 104 6.41 -0.38 -12.94
N TYR A 105 6.79 -0.83 -11.76
CA TYR A 105 8.17 -0.82 -11.27
C TYR A 105 8.35 -1.87 -10.17
N GLU A 106 9.61 -2.17 -9.86
CA GLU A 106 9.97 -3.07 -8.77
C GLU A 106 10.51 -2.30 -7.57
N VAL A 107 10.23 -2.82 -6.37
CA VAL A 107 10.71 -2.23 -5.11
C VAL A 107 11.26 -3.33 -4.23
N ASP A 108 12.40 -3.06 -3.58
CA ASP A 108 12.93 -3.91 -2.51
C ASP A 108 11.86 -4.22 -1.46
N ILE A 109 11.75 -5.49 -1.08
CA ILE A 109 10.68 -5.96 -0.19
C ILE A 109 10.73 -5.30 1.20
N HIS A 110 11.92 -4.98 1.70
CA HIS A 110 12.07 -4.30 2.99
C HIS A 110 11.67 -2.84 2.90
N ARG A 111 12.03 -2.16 1.80
CA ARG A 111 11.56 -0.80 1.50
C ARG A 111 10.03 -0.74 1.44
N LEU A 112 9.41 -1.71 0.76
CA LEU A 112 7.96 -1.82 0.67
C LEU A 112 7.32 -2.06 2.04
N ILE A 113 7.84 -2.99 2.84
CA ILE A 113 7.30 -3.25 4.18
C ILE A 113 7.38 -2.00 5.06
N ASN A 114 8.51 -1.29 5.02
CA ASN A 114 8.68 -0.04 5.76
C ASN A 114 7.70 1.04 5.28
N SER A 115 7.45 1.15 3.98
CA SER A 115 6.47 2.12 3.45
C SER A 115 5.05 1.79 3.91
N ILE A 116 4.65 0.51 3.93
CA ILE A 116 3.34 0.05 4.42
C ILE A 116 3.21 0.33 5.92
N MET A 117 4.23 0.00 6.73
CA MET A 117 4.22 0.27 8.17
C MET A 117 4.07 1.77 8.46
N LEU A 118 4.79 2.63 7.74
CA LEU A 118 4.66 4.09 7.86
C LEU A 118 3.30 4.59 7.34
N GLY A 119 2.66 3.86 6.42
CA GLY A 119 1.28 4.09 5.99
C GLY A 119 0.24 3.92 7.10
N MET A 120 0.58 3.35 8.26
CA MET A 120 -0.37 3.30 9.39
C MET A 120 -0.74 4.71 9.88
N VAL A 121 0.19 5.66 9.73
CA VAL A 121 -0.03 7.07 10.10
C VAL A 121 -1.17 7.68 9.27
N THR A 122 -1.43 7.13 8.08
CA THR A 122 -2.52 7.55 7.20
C THR A 122 -3.79 6.70 7.34
N TYR A 123 -3.83 5.75 8.29
CA TYR A 123 -4.94 4.82 8.55
C TYR A 123 -5.20 3.77 7.45
N ASP A 124 -4.26 3.58 6.52
CA ASP A 124 -4.47 2.77 5.31
C ASP A 124 -3.60 1.49 5.23
N ALA A 125 -2.86 1.14 6.29
CA ALA A 125 -1.91 0.02 6.33
C ALA A 125 -2.55 -1.36 6.48
N ASN A 126 -3.53 -1.69 5.63
CA ASN A 126 -4.08 -3.04 5.53
C ASN A 126 -3.64 -3.70 4.21
N LEU A 127 -3.46 -5.02 4.24
CA LEU A 127 -3.37 -5.81 3.02
C LEU A 127 -4.77 -6.28 2.63
N LEU A 128 -5.27 -5.85 1.47
CA LEU A 128 -6.53 -6.33 0.92
C LEU A 128 -6.24 -7.28 -0.25
N ILE A 129 -6.74 -8.50 -0.11
CA ILE A 129 -6.64 -9.53 -1.14
C ILE A 129 -8.03 -9.80 -1.69
N ILE A 130 -8.19 -9.67 -3.00
CA ILE A 130 -9.45 -9.98 -3.71
C ILE A 130 -9.17 -11.14 -4.65
N LYS A 131 -10.00 -12.19 -4.55
CA LYS A 131 -9.91 -13.37 -5.39
C LYS A 131 -11.27 -13.67 -6.03
N PRO A 132 -11.29 -14.26 -7.24
CA PRO A 132 -12.52 -14.77 -7.83
C PRO A 132 -13.22 -15.76 -6.89
N LYS A 133 -14.56 -15.84 -6.98
CA LYS A 133 -15.28 -16.95 -6.36
C LYS A 133 -14.80 -18.25 -7.02
N LYS A 134 -14.52 -19.25 -6.18
CA LYS A 134 -14.28 -20.62 -6.66
C LYS A 134 -15.53 -21.16 -7.34
#